data_AF-A0A0A6U9N6-F1
#
_entry.id   AF-A0A0A6U9N6-F1
#
_cell.length_a   1.000
_cell.length_b   1.000
_cell.length_c   1.000
_cell.angle_alpha   90.00
_cell.angle_beta   90.00
_cell.angle_gamma   90.00
#
_symmetry.space_group_name_H-M   'P 1'
#
loop_
_entity.id
_entity.type
_entity.pdbx_description
1 polymer ?
#
loop_
_entity_poly.entity_id
_entity_poly.type
_entity_poly.pdbx_seq_one_letter_code
_entity_poly.pdbx_strand_id
1 'polypeptide(L)'
;MRNRARYLLMGTTTMLVAFGGMLAVYADWSVPGVSAVTAQAAGMPRGSTPRILEKPGEVVVRWRRQEITPGSPMDHYLVIAHHAGGPAKPDISRTVVAGGAATESVSFTTGELAGGRWYWTVTPKLHGWSGDASPKSEELTLPAAPAARPASPSGTATAGGGAVEPGPATTATAPAGPGASPAGSGKGPAGSPGAGTGSGGHGKRPEPKVTTTGPGAPERVPAPAPIESESTAVEPPPAVG
;
A
#
# COMPACT_ATOMS: atom_id res chain seq x y z
N MET A 1 59.16 -22.50 52.61
CA MET A 1 58.18 -22.80 51.52
C MET A 1 56.76 -22.22 51.73
N ARG A 2 56.42 -21.64 52.89
CA ARG A 2 55.08 -21.08 53.19
C ARG A 2 54.69 -19.81 52.40
N ASN A 3 55.66 -19.08 51.85
CA ASN A 3 55.37 -17.81 51.16
C ASN A 3 54.85 -18.02 49.73
N ARG A 4 55.16 -19.16 49.10
CA ARG A 4 54.70 -19.47 47.73
C ARG A 4 53.18 -19.74 47.68
N ALA A 5 52.61 -20.29 48.75
CA ALA A 5 51.17 -20.51 48.87
C ALA A 5 50.39 -19.18 48.97
N ARG A 6 50.98 -18.13 49.57
CA ARG A 6 50.33 -16.81 49.69
C ARG A 6 50.28 -16.06 48.36
N TYR A 7 51.32 -16.19 47.52
CA TYR A 7 51.32 -15.61 46.18
C TYR A 7 50.38 -16.34 45.22
N LEU A 8 50.25 -17.67 45.35
CA LEU A 8 49.26 -18.43 44.59
C LEU A 8 47.83 -18.04 44.98
N LEU A 9 47.55 -17.89 46.28
CA LEU A 9 46.22 -17.50 46.76
C LEU A 9 45.85 -16.08 46.29
N MET A 10 46.77 -15.11 46.41
CA MET A 10 46.57 -13.74 45.91
C MET A 10 46.34 -13.72 44.40
N GLY A 11 47.14 -14.46 43.62
CA GLY A 11 46.97 -14.54 42.16
C GLY A 11 45.61 -15.12 41.75
N THR A 12 45.14 -16.18 42.41
CA THR A 12 43.80 -16.74 42.14
C THR A 12 42.67 -15.79 42.50
N THR A 13 42.77 -15.05 43.61
CA THR A 13 41.72 -14.10 44.01
C THR A 13 41.64 -12.92 43.04
N THR A 14 42.78 -12.37 42.60
CA THR A 14 42.79 -11.28 41.62
C THR A 14 42.24 -11.74 40.26
N MET A 15 42.54 -12.98 39.85
CA MET A 15 42.01 -13.52 38.60
C MET A 15 40.49 -13.76 38.66
N LEU A 16 39.95 -14.20 39.81
CA LEU A 16 38.51 -14.38 40.03
C LEU A 16 37.74 -13.04 40.03
N VAL A 17 38.32 -11.98 40.61
CA VAL A 17 37.71 -10.64 40.59
C VAL A 17 37.74 -10.03 39.19
N ALA A 18 38.83 -10.22 38.43
CA ALA A 18 38.94 -9.75 37.06
C ALA A 18 37.94 -10.46 36.11
N PHE A 19 37.76 -11.78 36.25
CA PHE A 19 36.77 -12.53 35.47
C PHE A 19 35.32 -12.20 35.88
N GLY A 20 35.06 -11.98 37.17
CA GLY A 20 33.73 -11.58 37.66
C GLY A 20 33.30 -10.18 37.16
N GLY A 21 34.24 -9.23 37.12
CA GLY A 21 33.98 -7.88 36.60
C GLY A 21 33.75 -7.85 35.09
N MET A 22 34.44 -8.70 34.33
CA MET A 22 34.30 -8.73 32.86
C MET A 22 32.96 -9.36 32.40
N LEU A 23 32.36 -10.22 33.21
CA LEU A 23 31.00 -10.73 32.97
C LEU A 23 29.92 -9.69 33.29
N ALA A 24 30.14 -8.79 34.26
CA ALA A 24 29.18 -7.74 34.59
C ALA A 24 29.06 -6.68 33.49
N VAL A 25 30.16 -6.36 32.77
CA VAL A 25 30.13 -5.43 31.63
C VAL A 25 29.49 -6.05 30.39
N TYR A 26 29.65 -7.36 30.16
CA TYR A 26 28.96 -8.04 29.06
C TYR A 26 27.47 -8.28 29.35
N ALA A 27 27.09 -8.46 30.63
CA ALA A 27 25.69 -8.60 31.01
C ALA A 27 24.89 -7.30 30.86
N ASP A 28 25.50 -6.12 30.97
CA ASP A 28 24.80 -4.85 30.70
C ASP A 28 24.52 -4.63 29.20
N TRP A 29 25.21 -5.35 28.30
CA TRP A 29 24.90 -5.37 26.87
C TRP A 29 24.07 -6.57 26.43
N SER A 30 23.94 -7.59 27.28
CA SER A 30 23.27 -8.85 26.94
C SER A 30 22.18 -9.27 27.93
N VAL A 31 21.77 -8.41 28.86
CA VAL A 31 20.39 -8.44 29.35
C VAL A 31 19.61 -7.77 28.24
N PRO A 32 18.92 -8.52 27.34
CA PRO A 32 17.77 -7.95 26.67
C PRO A 32 16.85 -7.59 27.83
N GLY A 33 16.93 -6.33 28.26
CA GLY A 33 15.81 -5.70 28.90
C GLY A 33 14.69 -6.06 27.95
N VAL A 34 13.73 -6.83 28.43
CA VAL A 34 12.44 -6.94 27.78
C VAL A 34 11.77 -5.58 27.98
N SER A 35 12.43 -4.50 27.55
CA SER A 35 11.85 -3.56 26.64
C SER A 35 11.05 -4.45 25.69
N ALA A 36 9.79 -4.63 26.03
CA ALA A 36 8.78 -4.80 25.02
C ALA A 36 8.99 -3.58 24.13
N VAL A 37 9.90 -3.73 23.15
CA VAL A 37 9.84 -2.98 21.93
C VAL A 37 8.55 -3.52 21.36
N THR A 38 7.44 -2.92 21.80
CA THR A 38 6.20 -2.90 21.06
C THR A 38 6.61 -2.22 19.76
N ALA A 39 7.18 -3.02 18.85
CA ALA A 39 7.23 -2.72 17.45
C ALA A 39 5.75 -2.61 17.10
N GLN A 40 5.23 -1.40 17.22
CA GLN A 40 3.88 -1.08 16.82
C GLN A 40 3.92 -1.27 15.32
N ALA A 41 3.57 -2.49 14.88
CA ALA A 41 3.43 -2.80 13.47
C ALA A 41 2.45 -1.76 12.93
N ALA A 42 2.98 -0.82 12.12
CA ALA A 42 2.16 0.24 11.59
C ALA A 42 1.05 -0.43 10.77
N GLY A 43 -0.19 -0.29 11.23
CA GLY A 43 -1.34 -0.85 10.54
C GLY A 43 -1.47 -0.21 9.17
N MET A 44 -1.85 -1.00 8.17
CA MET A 44 -2.16 -0.47 6.86
C MET A 44 -3.32 0.53 6.98
N PRO A 45 -3.18 1.77 6.45
CA PRO A 45 -4.28 2.70 6.46
C PRO A 45 -5.41 2.19 5.56
N ARG A 46 -6.64 2.58 5.92
CA ARG A 46 -7.79 2.45 5.03
C ARG A 46 -7.66 3.44 3.88
N GLY A 47 -8.07 3.04 2.66
CA GLY A 47 -8.09 3.91 1.47
C GLY A 47 -8.86 5.23 1.67
N SER A 48 -8.44 6.28 0.97
CA SER A 48 -9.11 7.59 1.00
C SER A 48 -10.33 7.59 0.06
N THR A 49 -11.39 8.32 0.43
CA THR A 49 -12.60 8.39 -0.39
C THR A 49 -12.29 8.97 -1.77
N PRO A 50 -12.53 8.22 -2.86
CA PRO A 50 -12.29 8.71 -4.20
C PRO A 50 -13.29 9.80 -4.58
N ARG A 51 -12.81 10.78 -5.34
CA ARG A 51 -13.61 11.83 -6.00
C ARG A 51 -13.65 11.56 -7.49
N ILE A 52 -14.81 11.78 -8.10
CA ILE A 52 -15.04 11.55 -9.52
C ILE A 52 -14.99 12.88 -10.25
N LEU A 53 -14.32 12.91 -11.39
CA LEU A 53 -14.34 14.01 -12.34
C LEU A 53 -14.75 13.46 -13.70
N GLU A 54 -15.93 13.88 -14.17
CA GLU A 54 -16.39 13.55 -15.51
C GLU A 54 -15.71 14.42 -16.55
N LYS A 55 -15.25 13.77 -17.64
CA LYS A 55 -14.74 14.43 -18.83
C LYS A 55 -15.44 13.85 -20.06
N PRO A 56 -15.44 14.56 -21.21
CA PRO A 56 -15.96 14.00 -22.45
C PRO A 56 -15.26 12.68 -22.81
N GLY A 57 -16.00 11.57 -22.78
CA GLY A 57 -15.50 10.24 -23.14
C GLY A 57 -14.73 9.48 -22.05
N GLU A 58 -14.52 10.08 -20.88
CA GLU A 58 -13.68 9.52 -19.82
C GLU A 58 -14.18 9.91 -18.42
N VAL A 59 -14.06 8.99 -17.46
CA VAL A 59 -14.28 9.23 -16.04
C VAL A 59 -12.93 9.16 -15.34
N VAL A 60 -12.53 10.26 -14.71
CA VAL A 60 -11.28 10.33 -13.95
C VAL A 60 -11.59 10.21 -12.46
N VAL A 61 -11.07 9.18 -11.83
CA VAL A 61 -11.18 8.94 -10.40
C VAL A 61 -9.91 9.46 -9.74
N ARG A 62 -10.04 10.35 -8.74
CA ARG A 62 -8.92 10.97 -8.01
C ARG A 62 -9.01 10.67 -6.52
N TRP A 63 -7.88 10.44 -5.88
CA TRP A 63 -7.83 10.21 -4.43
C TRP A 63 -6.56 10.80 -3.83
N ARG A 64 -6.59 11.07 -2.52
CA ARG A 64 -5.40 11.55 -1.81
C ARG A 64 -4.42 10.39 -1.63
N ARG A 65 -3.14 10.65 -1.92
CA ARG A 65 -2.05 9.72 -1.61
C ARG A 65 -2.04 9.41 -0.11
N GLN A 66 -1.69 8.18 0.21
CA GLN A 66 -1.57 7.70 1.58
C GLN A 66 -0.15 7.24 1.87
N GLU A 67 0.20 7.32 3.14
CA GLU A 67 1.48 6.86 3.68
C GLU A 67 1.18 6.01 4.92
N ILE A 68 1.94 4.94 5.14
CA ILE A 68 1.82 4.15 6.37
C ILE A 68 2.36 4.96 7.55
N THR A 69 3.48 5.63 7.32
CA THR A 69 4.14 6.58 8.20
C THR A 69 4.66 7.75 7.35
N PRO A 70 4.89 8.94 7.93
CA PRO A 70 5.45 10.07 7.19
C PRO A 70 6.72 9.68 6.43
N GLY A 71 6.70 9.84 5.10
CA GLY A 71 7.83 9.49 4.22
C GLY A 71 7.81 8.05 3.68
N SER A 72 6.82 7.23 4.05
CA SER A 72 6.64 5.87 3.54
C SER A 72 5.35 5.76 2.71
N PRO A 73 5.36 6.15 1.42
CA PRO A 73 4.22 6.00 0.53
C PRO A 73 3.79 4.56 0.33
N MET A 74 2.55 4.38 -0.13
CA MET A 74 2.12 3.13 -0.77
C MET A 74 2.88 2.88 -2.08
N ASP A 75 3.07 1.61 -2.43
CA ASP A 75 3.62 1.22 -3.74
C ASP A 75 2.53 1.29 -4.83
N HIS A 76 1.33 0.81 -4.50
CA HIS A 76 0.22 0.66 -5.45
C HIS A 76 -1.13 0.99 -4.80
N TYR A 77 -2.11 1.26 -5.67
CA TYR A 77 -3.51 1.34 -5.32
C TYR A 77 -4.32 0.40 -6.23
N LEU A 78 -5.20 -0.40 -5.63
CA LEU A 78 -6.22 -1.15 -6.37
C LEU A 78 -7.50 -0.32 -6.39
N VAL A 79 -7.88 0.14 -7.57
CA VAL A 79 -9.12 0.89 -7.80
C VAL A 79 -10.13 -0.03 -8.45
N ILE A 80 -11.33 -0.14 -7.87
CA ILE A 80 -12.40 -1.00 -8.38
C ILE A 80 -13.62 -0.12 -8.67
N ALA A 81 -14.14 -0.21 -9.89
CA ALA A 81 -15.43 0.33 -10.30
C ALA A 81 -16.50 -0.76 -10.11
N HIS A 82 -17.51 -0.46 -9.30
CA HIS A 82 -18.59 -1.37 -8.94
C HIS A 82 -19.88 -0.93 -9.61
N HIS A 83 -20.62 -1.86 -10.19
CA HIS A 83 -21.92 -1.57 -10.77
C HIS A 83 -23.02 -1.56 -9.70
N ALA A 84 -23.79 -0.48 -9.63
CA ALA A 84 -24.92 -0.29 -8.70
C ALA A 84 -26.31 -0.44 -9.37
N GLY A 85 -26.34 -0.78 -10.66
CA GLY A 85 -27.59 -1.02 -11.42
C GLY A 85 -27.95 -2.50 -11.57
N GLY A 86 -29.14 -2.76 -12.11
CA GLY A 86 -29.53 -4.05 -12.65
C GLY A 86 -29.62 -4.01 -14.18
N PRO A 87 -29.26 -5.09 -14.91
CA PRO A 87 -28.62 -6.32 -14.43
C PRO A 87 -27.18 -6.06 -13.94
N ALA A 88 -26.69 -6.89 -13.02
CA ALA A 88 -25.34 -6.75 -12.49
C ALA A 88 -24.30 -6.88 -13.61
N LYS A 89 -23.36 -5.94 -13.67
CA LYS A 89 -22.20 -5.98 -14.55
C LYS A 89 -20.97 -6.39 -13.75
N PRO A 90 -19.97 -7.01 -14.39
CA PRO A 90 -18.72 -7.31 -13.71
C PRO A 90 -18.03 -6.03 -13.25
N ASP A 91 -17.39 -6.10 -12.09
CA ASP A 91 -16.55 -5.02 -11.59
C ASP A 91 -15.32 -4.85 -12.47
N ILE A 92 -14.85 -3.61 -12.59
CA ILE A 92 -13.67 -3.27 -13.38
C ILE A 92 -12.57 -2.85 -12.41
N SER A 93 -11.44 -3.56 -12.44
CA SER A 93 -10.30 -3.30 -11.55
C SER A 93 -9.10 -2.73 -12.30
N ARG A 94 -8.42 -1.77 -11.69
CA ARG A 94 -7.17 -1.17 -12.17
C ARG A 94 -6.18 -1.11 -11.02
N THR A 95 -4.95 -1.55 -11.27
CA THR A 95 -3.84 -1.35 -10.33
C THR A 95 -3.02 -0.15 -10.80
N VAL A 96 -2.78 0.79 -9.90
CA VAL A 96 -2.11 2.05 -10.17
C VAL A 96 -0.85 2.11 -9.33
N VAL A 97 0.31 2.32 -9.95
CA VAL A 97 1.57 2.56 -9.25
C VAL A 97 1.54 3.97 -8.65
N ALA A 98 1.93 4.13 -7.40
CA ALA A 98 1.95 5.45 -6.76
C ALA A 98 2.98 6.37 -7.46
N GLY A 99 2.54 7.55 -7.90
CA GLY A 99 3.32 8.47 -8.73
C GLY A 99 4.11 9.52 -7.96
N GLY A 100 4.07 9.51 -6.63
CA GLY A 100 4.77 10.48 -5.80
C GLY A 100 4.01 11.80 -5.60
N ALA A 101 2.93 12.04 -6.33
CA ALA A 101 2.09 13.22 -6.19
C ALA A 101 1.24 13.18 -4.90
N ALA A 102 0.77 14.34 -4.43
CA ALA A 102 -0.15 14.40 -3.30
C ALA A 102 -1.54 13.81 -3.62
N THR A 103 -1.89 13.75 -4.91
CA THR A 103 -3.13 13.19 -5.42
C THR A 103 -2.81 12.24 -6.54
N GLU A 104 -3.41 11.06 -6.48
CA GLU A 104 -3.31 10.03 -7.50
C GLU A 104 -4.59 10.00 -8.33
N SER A 105 -4.52 9.46 -9.55
CA SER A 105 -5.69 9.35 -10.41
C SER A 105 -5.63 8.16 -11.35
N VAL A 106 -6.80 7.66 -11.72
CA VAL A 106 -6.97 6.67 -12.78
C VAL A 106 -8.15 7.04 -13.66
N SER A 107 -8.05 6.67 -14.92
CA SER A 107 -9.08 6.91 -15.90
C SER A 107 -9.81 5.64 -16.31
N PHE A 108 -11.11 5.77 -16.56
CA PHE A 108 -11.96 4.76 -17.15
C PHE A 108 -12.65 5.37 -18.36
N THR A 109 -12.75 4.62 -19.45
CA THR A 109 -13.49 5.09 -20.62
C THR A 109 -14.99 4.99 -20.36
N THR A 110 -15.79 5.89 -20.93
CA THR A 110 -17.25 5.80 -20.83
C THR A 110 -17.81 4.54 -21.50
N GLY A 111 -17.09 3.97 -22.48
CA GLY A 111 -17.44 2.71 -23.11
C GLY A 111 -17.35 1.50 -22.17
N GLU A 112 -16.30 1.44 -21.34
CA GLU A 112 -16.15 0.41 -20.30
C GLU A 112 -17.26 0.48 -19.25
N LEU A 113 -17.69 1.70 -18.93
CA LEU A 113 -18.69 1.97 -17.90
C LEU A 113 -20.11 2.19 -18.47
N ALA A 114 -20.33 1.87 -19.74
CA ALA A 114 -21.53 2.25 -20.44
C ALA A 114 -22.80 1.67 -19.81
N GLY A 115 -23.89 2.47 -19.80
CA GLY A 115 -25.25 2.02 -19.48
C GLY A 115 -25.43 1.47 -18.08
N GLY A 116 -25.01 2.22 -17.06
CA GLY A 116 -25.08 1.77 -15.68
C GLY A 116 -24.87 2.90 -14.67
N ARG A 117 -25.12 2.56 -13.41
CA ARG A 117 -24.70 3.38 -12.27
C ARG A 117 -23.46 2.75 -11.66
N TRP A 118 -22.46 3.57 -11.34
CA TRP A 118 -21.16 3.10 -10.88
C TRP A 118 -20.71 3.84 -9.64
N TYR A 119 -20.00 3.16 -8.75
CA TYR A 119 -19.24 3.78 -7.67
C TYR A 119 -17.85 3.16 -7.60
N TRP A 120 -16.90 3.83 -6.95
CA TRP A 120 -15.51 3.39 -6.89
C TRP A 120 -15.05 3.19 -5.45
N THR A 121 -14.15 2.23 -5.27
CA THR A 121 -13.36 2.06 -4.04
C THR A 121 -11.87 2.00 -4.37
N VAL A 122 -11.04 2.42 -3.40
CA VAL A 122 -9.58 2.41 -3.50
C VAL A 122 -9.00 1.61 -2.33
N THR A 123 -8.10 0.69 -2.64
CA THR A 123 -7.40 -0.12 -1.63
C THR A 123 -5.89 0.12 -1.73
N PRO A 124 -5.23 0.67 -0.70
CA PRO A 124 -3.79 0.90 -0.72
C PRO A 124 -3.00 -0.41 -0.57
N LYS A 125 -1.82 -0.48 -1.19
CA LYS A 125 -0.92 -1.64 -1.14
C LYS A 125 0.54 -1.21 -0.97
N LEU A 126 1.27 -1.93 -0.11
CA LEU A 126 2.72 -1.76 0.14
C LEU A 126 3.32 -3.15 0.35
N HIS A 127 4.34 -3.50 -0.44
CA HIS A 127 5.14 -4.72 -0.25
C HIS A 127 4.31 -6.02 -0.05
N GLY A 128 3.22 -6.16 -0.82
CA GLY A 128 2.32 -7.32 -0.77
C GLY A 128 1.24 -7.25 0.32
N TRP A 129 1.30 -6.27 1.21
CA TRP A 129 0.25 -6.00 2.19
C TRP A 129 -0.83 -5.14 1.54
N SER A 130 -2.08 -5.35 1.95
CA SER A 130 -3.23 -4.57 1.47
C SER A 130 -3.95 -3.97 2.67
N GLY A 131 -4.29 -2.69 2.60
CA GLY A 131 -5.15 -2.04 3.59
C GLY A 131 -6.63 -2.31 3.34
N ASP A 132 -7.46 -1.64 4.14
CA ASP A 132 -8.90 -1.68 3.96
C ASP A 132 -9.33 -0.83 2.75
N ALA A 133 -10.39 -1.27 2.06
CA ALA A 133 -11.00 -0.50 1.00
C ALA A 133 -11.55 0.84 1.54
N SER A 134 -11.41 1.90 0.74
CA SER A 134 -11.97 3.21 1.02
C SER A 134 -13.49 3.15 1.24
N PRO A 135 -14.10 4.19 1.83
CA PRO A 135 -15.52 4.46 1.61
C PRO A 135 -15.83 4.54 0.10
N LYS A 136 -17.08 4.25 -0.26
CA LYS A 136 -17.55 4.37 -1.64
C LYS A 136 -17.50 5.83 -2.09
N SER A 137 -17.19 6.08 -3.35
CA SER A 137 -17.45 7.38 -3.97
C SER A 137 -18.94 7.69 -4.04
N GLU A 138 -19.26 8.90 -4.50
CA GLU A 138 -20.58 9.21 -5.07
C GLU A 138 -20.89 8.25 -6.24
N GLU A 139 -22.18 7.98 -6.46
CA GLU A 139 -22.63 7.19 -7.61
C GLU A 139 -22.66 8.05 -8.88
N LEU A 140 -22.15 7.51 -9.98
CA LEU A 140 -22.17 8.12 -11.30
C LEU A 140 -23.11 7.37 -12.23
N THR A 141 -24.03 8.08 -12.88
CA THR A 141 -24.92 7.48 -13.88
C THR A 141 -24.40 7.79 -15.28
N LEU A 142 -24.08 6.76 -16.04
CA LEU A 142 -23.56 6.91 -17.40
C LEU A 142 -24.60 6.45 -18.43
N PRO A 143 -24.71 7.17 -19.56
CA PRO A 143 -25.64 6.79 -20.62
C PRO A 143 -25.27 5.42 -21.20
N ALA A 144 -26.27 4.74 -21.77
CA ALA A 144 -26.02 3.53 -22.55
C ALA A 144 -25.06 3.85 -23.70
N ALA A 145 -24.14 2.92 -23.99
CA ALA A 145 -23.30 3.04 -25.17
C ALA A 145 -24.20 3.15 -26.41
N PRO A 146 -23.85 3.99 -27.40
CA PRO A 146 -24.51 3.97 -28.68
C PRO A 146 -24.57 2.53 -29.19
N ALA A 147 -25.76 2.03 -29.50
CA ALA A 147 -25.89 0.71 -30.09
C ALA A 147 -24.98 0.65 -31.32
N ALA A 148 -24.05 -0.31 -31.34
CA ALA A 148 -23.20 -0.51 -32.50
C ALA A 148 -24.12 -0.65 -33.71
N ARG A 149 -23.98 0.26 -34.68
CA ARG A 149 -24.74 0.18 -35.92
C ARG A 149 -24.42 -1.20 -36.51
N PRO A 150 -25.43 -2.03 -36.84
CA PRO A 150 -25.18 -3.31 -37.50
C PRO A 150 -24.25 -3.05 -38.68
N ALA A 151 -23.12 -3.73 -38.74
CA ALA A 151 -22.26 -3.67 -39.90
C ALA A 151 -23.13 -4.06 -41.10
N SER A 152 -23.30 -3.15 -42.06
CA SER A 152 -23.96 -3.50 -43.32
C SER A 152 -23.23 -4.74 -43.84
N PRO A 153 -23.94 -5.83 -44.15
CA PRO A 153 -23.30 -7.03 -44.65
C PRO A 153 -22.45 -6.62 -45.85
N SER A 154 -21.12 -6.81 -45.74
CA SER A 154 -20.22 -6.57 -46.86
C SER A 154 -20.72 -7.46 -47.99
N GLY A 155 -21.21 -6.83 -49.06
CA GLY A 155 -21.64 -7.54 -50.25
C GLY A 155 -20.55 -8.52 -50.67
N THR A 156 -20.96 -9.76 -50.92
CA THR A 156 -20.13 -10.84 -51.44
C THR A 156 -19.16 -10.29 -52.47
N ALA A 157 -17.88 -10.21 -52.12
CA ALA A 157 -16.84 -9.85 -53.07
C ALA A 157 -16.79 -10.97 -54.12
N THR A 158 -17.36 -10.71 -55.29
CA THR A 158 -17.14 -11.53 -56.48
C THR A 158 -15.62 -11.57 -56.71
N ALA A 159 -15.04 -12.76 -56.62
CA ALA A 159 -13.63 -13.00 -56.88
C ALA A 159 -13.31 -12.67 -58.36
N GLY A 160 -12.87 -11.44 -58.61
CA GLY A 160 -12.22 -11.05 -59.86
C GLY A 160 -10.74 -11.42 -59.76
N GLY A 161 -10.35 -12.52 -60.38
CA GLY A 161 -8.95 -12.94 -60.51
C GLY A 161 -8.17 -11.93 -61.36
N GLY A 162 -7.54 -10.96 -60.70
CA GLY A 162 -6.50 -10.12 -61.28
C GLY A 162 -5.16 -10.55 -60.70
N ALA A 163 -4.33 -11.18 -61.52
CA ALA A 163 -2.93 -11.47 -61.18
C ALA A 163 -2.19 -10.14 -60.97
N VAL A 164 -1.75 -9.89 -59.74
CA VAL A 164 -0.89 -8.74 -59.41
C VAL A 164 0.53 -9.25 -59.15
N GLU A 165 1.43 -8.61 -59.88
CA GLU A 165 2.88 -8.74 -59.93
C GLU A 165 3.55 -8.60 -58.54
N PRO A 166 4.58 -9.41 -58.22
CA PRO A 166 5.23 -9.39 -56.91
C PRO A 166 6.10 -8.14 -56.73
N GLY A 167 5.67 -7.25 -55.83
CA GLY A 167 6.47 -6.13 -55.34
C GLY A 167 7.59 -6.60 -54.38
N PRO A 168 8.69 -5.83 -54.27
CA PRO A 168 9.92 -6.26 -53.61
C PRO A 168 9.76 -6.49 -52.10
N ALA A 169 10.38 -7.56 -51.62
CA ALA A 169 10.41 -7.96 -50.23
C ALA A 169 11.10 -6.91 -49.34
N THR A 170 10.36 -6.35 -48.39
CA THR A 170 10.91 -5.58 -47.28
C THR A 170 11.43 -6.55 -46.22
N THR A 171 12.75 -6.66 -46.13
CA THR A 171 13.48 -7.36 -45.07
C THR A 171 13.14 -6.74 -43.72
N ALA A 172 12.41 -7.49 -42.87
CA ALA A 172 12.19 -7.12 -41.48
C ALA A 172 13.46 -7.38 -40.66
N THR A 173 14.12 -6.30 -40.24
CA THR A 173 15.20 -6.35 -39.25
C THR A 173 14.61 -6.66 -37.88
N ALA A 174 14.83 -7.88 -37.40
CA ALA A 174 14.51 -8.27 -36.03
C ALA A 174 15.39 -7.49 -35.03
N PRO A 175 14.82 -6.86 -33.99
CA PRO A 175 15.63 -6.37 -32.89
C PRO A 175 16.19 -7.54 -32.08
N ALA A 176 17.51 -7.62 -32.03
CA ALA A 176 18.27 -8.55 -31.21
C ALA A 176 17.95 -8.34 -29.72
N GLY A 177 17.54 -9.41 -29.05
CA GLY A 177 17.52 -9.47 -27.59
C GLY A 177 18.94 -9.50 -27.02
N PRO A 178 19.12 -8.85 -25.86
CA PRO A 178 19.85 -9.49 -24.76
C PRO A 178 19.11 -9.22 -23.43
N GLY A 179 19.10 -10.07 -22.42
CA GLY A 179 19.84 -11.28 -22.19
C GLY A 179 19.49 -11.84 -20.80
N ALA A 180 19.88 -13.10 -20.61
CA ALA A 180 20.23 -13.78 -19.37
C ALA A 180 19.45 -13.43 -18.08
N SER A 181 18.60 -14.38 -17.67
CA SER A 181 18.29 -14.65 -16.25
C SER A 181 19.56 -15.04 -15.48
N PRO A 182 19.88 -14.41 -14.33
CA PRO A 182 20.72 -15.05 -13.34
C PRO A 182 19.87 -15.97 -12.46
N ALA A 183 20.09 -17.27 -12.63
CA ALA A 183 19.72 -18.30 -11.67
C ALA A 183 20.52 -18.06 -10.38
N GLY A 184 19.87 -17.48 -9.37
CA GLY A 184 20.41 -17.40 -8.02
C GLY A 184 20.08 -18.64 -7.21
N SER A 185 20.97 -19.63 -7.23
CA SER A 185 20.98 -20.77 -6.31
C SER A 185 21.28 -20.29 -4.88
N GLY A 186 20.22 -20.03 -4.10
CA GLY A 186 20.30 -19.74 -2.67
C GLY A 186 20.13 -21.00 -1.83
N LYS A 187 21.26 -21.56 -1.43
CA LYS A 187 21.48 -22.70 -0.52
C LYS A 187 20.71 -22.54 0.79
N GLY A 188 19.86 -23.50 1.13
CA GLY A 188 19.18 -23.56 2.44
C GLY A 188 20.13 -23.92 3.58
N PRO A 189 19.80 -23.56 4.83
CA PRO A 189 20.29 -24.26 6.01
C PRO A 189 19.29 -25.35 6.42
N ALA A 190 19.87 -26.53 6.57
CA ALA A 190 19.23 -27.72 7.09
C ALA A 190 18.82 -27.55 8.55
N GLY A 191 17.72 -28.21 8.90
CA GLY A 191 17.59 -28.98 10.14
C GLY A 191 17.31 -28.21 11.43
N SER A 192 16.11 -28.42 11.96
CA SER A 192 16.03 -28.97 13.32
C SER A 192 14.81 -29.87 13.49
N PRO A 193 14.95 -30.92 14.33
CA PRO A 193 14.13 -32.13 14.27
C PRO A 193 12.87 -32.01 15.11
N GLY A 194 11.87 -32.81 14.73
CA GLY A 194 10.63 -32.95 15.48
C GLY A 194 10.80 -33.69 16.80
N ALA A 195 9.86 -33.44 17.71
CA ALA A 195 9.11 -34.42 18.51
C ALA A 195 8.38 -33.66 19.61
N GLY A 196 7.06 -33.83 19.70
CA GLY A 196 6.29 -33.15 20.74
C GLY A 196 4.79 -33.41 20.67
N THR A 197 4.38 -34.67 20.60
CA THR A 197 3.05 -35.10 21.01
C THR A 197 2.81 -34.69 22.46
N GLY A 198 1.97 -33.68 22.67
CA GLY A 198 1.56 -33.18 23.98
C GLY A 198 0.06 -32.89 23.98
N SER A 199 -0.73 -33.95 24.07
CA SER A 199 -2.11 -33.87 24.54
C SER A 199 -2.09 -33.56 26.04
N GLY A 200 -2.70 -32.45 26.45
CA GLY A 200 -2.90 -32.17 27.88
C GLY A 200 -3.15 -30.70 28.21
N GLY A 201 -4.35 -30.41 28.70
CA GLY A 201 -4.55 -29.33 29.66
C GLY A 201 -5.32 -28.12 29.15
N HIS A 202 -6.63 -28.13 29.39
CA HIS A 202 -7.41 -26.91 29.59
C HIS A 202 -6.84 -26.13 30.80
N GLY A 203 -5.80 -25.34 30.58
CA GLY A 203 -5.37 -24.29 31.48
C GLY A 203 -6.13 -23.01 31.13
N LYS A 204 -6.99 -22.54 32.03
CA LYS A 204 -7.61 -21.21 31.94
C LYS A 204 -6.51 -20.18 31.73
N ARG A 205 -6.48 -19.58 30.54
CA ARG A 205 -5.64 -18.41 30.25
C ARG A 205 -6.00 -17.33 31.27
N PRO A 206 -5.07 -16.82 32.09
CA PRO A 206 -5.34 -15.65 32.90
C PRO A 206 -5.72 -14.52 31.94
N GLU A 207 -6.94 -14.01 32.08
CA GLU A 207 -7.36 -12.80 31.38
C GLU A 207 -6.32 -11.71 31.67
N PRO A 208 -5.77 -11.05 30.65
CA PRO A 208 -4.97 -9.87 30.88
C PRO A 208 -5.87 -8.87 31.61
N LYS A 209 -5.50 -8.51 32.84
CA LYS A 209 -6.12 -7.43 33.59
C LYS A 209 -5.84 -6.15 32.82
N VAL A 210 -6.74 -5.80 31.91
CA VAL A 210 -6.74 -4.50 31.24
C VAL A 210 -7.09 -3.49 32.34
N THR A 211 -6.05 -2.88 32.91
CA THR A 211 -6.22 -1.65 33.69
C THR A 211 -6.61 -0.58 32.68
N THR A 212 -7.91 -0.39 32.49
CA THR A 212 -8.47 0.77 31.80
C THR A 212 -8.11 1.99 32.64
N THR A 213 -6.99 2.63 32.32
CA THR A 213 -6.73 4.00 32.76
C THR A 213 -7.87 4.84 32.18
N GLY A 214 -8.75 5.33 33.05
CA GLY A 214 -9.91 6.13 32.65
C GLY A 214 -9.49 7.29 31.75
N PRO A 215 -10.37 7.75 30.85
CA PRO A 215 -10.10 8.88 29.98
C PRO A 215 -9.63 10.05 30.84
N GLY A 216 -8.37 10.45 30.66
CA GLY A 216 -7.83 11.66 31.25
C GLY A 216 -8.77 12.80 30.95
N ALA A 217 -9.07 13.60 31.98
CA ALA A 217 -9.88 14.79 31.85
C ALA A 217 -9.42 15.60 30.62
N PRO A 218 -10.33 16.09 29.78
CA PRO A 218 -9.95 16.85 28.60
C PRO A 218 -9.12 18.05 29.03
N GLU A 219 -7.86 18.06 28.60
CA GLU A 219 -6.99 19.21 28.69
C GLU A 219 -7.74 20.38 28.03
N ARG A 220 -8.05 21.41 28.82
CA ARG A 220 -8.74 22.62 28.33
C ARG A 220 -7.83 23.29 27.31
N VAL A 221 -8.04 23.00 26.04
CA VAL A 221 -7.50 23.81 24.95
C VAL A 221 -8.07 25.22 25.12
N PRO A 222 -7.24 26.26 25.31
CA PRO A 222 -7.72 27.62 25.41
C PRO A 222 -8.47 27.99 24.12
N ALA A 223 -9.62 28.66 24.28
CA ALA A 223 -10.45 29.09 23.17
C ALA A 223 -9.61 29.95 22.20
N PRO A 224 -9.72 29.75 20.87
CA PRO A 224 -9.04 30.60 19.91
C PRO A 224 -9.48 32.05 20.11
N ALA A 225 -8.51 32.96 20.14
CA ALA A 225 -8.78 34.39 20.23
C ALA A 225 -9.68 34.83 19.05
N PRO A 226 -10.63 35.76 19.27
CA PRO A 226 -11.45 36.30 18.19
C PRO A 226 -10.54 36.92 17.14
N ILE A 227 -10.64 36.40 15.91
CA ILE A 227 -9.92 36.91 14.76
C ILE A 227 -10.67 38.19 14.34
N GLU A 228 -10.09 39.35 14.60
CA GLU A 228 -10.58 40.61 14.07
C GLU A 228 -10.60 40.48 12.54
N SER A 229 -11.81 40.44 11.97
CA SER A 229 -11.99 40.42 10.54
C SER A 229 -11.68 41.82 10.00
N GLU A 230 -10.46 42.03 9.52
CA GLU A 230 -10.12 43.18 8.70
C GLU A 230 -10.97 43.12 7.41
N SER A 231 -12.04 43.92 7.41
CA SER A 231 -12.89 44.16 6.26
C SER A 231 -12.12 45.00 5.25
N THR A 232 -11.35 44.37 4.37
CA THR A 232 -10.77 45.03 3.20
C THR A 232 -11.91 45.38 2.24
N ALA A 233 -12.33 46.65 2.27
CA ALA A 233 -13.23 47.21 1.27
C ALA A 233 -12.56 47.13 -0.10
N VAL A 234 -13.08 46.27 -0.97
CA VAL A 234 -12.67 46.20 -2.38
C VAL A 234 -13.28 47.39 -3.10
N GLU A 235 -12.43 48.35 -3.48
CA GLU A 235 -12.77 49.49 -4.31
C GLU A 235 -13.19 49.00 -5.72
N PRO A 236 -14.35 49.40 -6.25
CA PRO A 236 -14.78 49.00 -7.60
C PRO A 236 -13.93 49.69 -8.67
N PRO A 237 -13.64 49.01 -9.79
CA PRO A 237 -12.84 49.60 -10.87
C PRO A 237 -13.58 50.77 -11.53
N PRO A 238 -12.85 51.80 -12.02
CA PRO A 238 -13.45 52.94 -12.69
C PRO A 238 -14.12 52.51 -14.01
N ALA A 239 -15.30 53.07 -14.26
CA ALA A 239 -16.01 52.89 -15.51
C ALA A 239 -15.21 53.47 -16.67
N VAL A 240 -14.90 52.64 -17.66
CA VAL A 240 -14.32 53.07 -18.94
C VAL A 240 -15.48 53.56 -19.81
N GLY A 241 -15.45 54.84 -20.16
CA GLY A 241 -16.33 55.46 -21.16
C GLY A 241 -15.77 55.33 -22.58
#